data_AF-A0A2E9ILU0-F1
#
_entry.id   AF-A0A2E9ILU0-F1
#
_cell.length_a   1.000
_cell.length_b   1.000
_cell.length_c   1.000
_cell.angle_alpha   90.00
_cell.angle_beta   90.00
_cell.angle_gamma   90.00
#
_symmetry.space_group_name_H-M   'P 1'
#
loop_
_entity.id
_entity.type
_entity.pdbx_description
1 polymer ?
#
loop_
_entity_poly.entity_id
_entity_poly.type
_entity_poly.pdbx_seq_one_letter_code
_entity_poly.pdbx_strand_id
1 'polypeptide(L)' 'MDVDSYTNILPLIVLGVLFFIVAVSMLYWSAKKGQLRNFDSQAKVIFTEEEPEGEISDSFPSKKNKK' A
#
# COMPACT_ATOMS: atom_id res chain seq x y z
N MET A 1 -2.51 42.66 -14.57
CA MET A 1 -1.37 41.73 -14.40
C MET A 1 -0.62 41.76 -15.70
N ASP A 2 0.67 42.05 -15.65
CA ASP A 2 1.52 42.11 -16.84
C ASP A 2 1.61 40.72 -17.49
N VAL A 3 1.65 40.65 -18.82
CA VAL A 3 1.62 39.37 -19.57
C VAL A 3 2.87 38.54 -19.29
N ASP A 4 3.98 39.22 -18.95
CA ASP A 4 5.23 38.63 -18.45
C ASP A 4 5.06 37.89 -17.11
N SER A 5 3.96 38.11 -16.37
CA SER A 5 3.68 37.39 -15.14
C SER A 5 3.29 35.93 -15.40
N TYR A 6 2.67 35.62 -16.54
CA TYR A 6 2.16 34.28 -16.85
C TYR A 6 3.25 33.33 -17.36
N THR A 7 4.30 33.85 -17.98
CA THR A 7 5.45 33.05 -18.44
C THR A 7 6.27 32.52 -17.27
N ASN A 8 6.34 33.26 -16.16
CA ASN A 8 7.03 32.84 -14.93
C ASN A 8 6.37 31.66 -14.21
N ILE A 9 5.04 31.51 -14.31
CA ILE A 9 4.30 30.40 -13.69
C ILE A 9 4.21 29.18 -14.62
N LEU A 10 4.50 29.34 -15.91
CA LEU A 10 4.40 28.28 -16.91
C LEU A 10 5.24 27.03 -16.55
N PRO A 11 6.49 27.14 -16.07
CA PRO A 11 7.27 25.97 -15.66
C PRO A 11 6.62 25.19 -14.52
N LEU A 12 6.00 25.89 -13.56
CA LEU A 12 5.31 25.26 -12.44
C LEU A 12 4.07 24.48 -12.91
N ILE A 13 3.31 25.06 -13.84
CA ILE A 13 2.14 24.40 -14.45
C ILE A 13 2.59 23.14 -15.21
N VAL A 14 3.63 23.25 -16.04
CA VAL A 14 4.19 22.11 -16.79
C VAL A 14 4.65 21.00 -15.84
N LEU A 15 5.36 21.35 -14.78
CA LEU A 15 5.80 20.39 -13.76
C LEU A 15 4.61 19.70 -13.08
N GLY A 16 3.56 20.45 -12.74
CA GLY A 16 2.35 19.91 -12.16
C GLY A 16 1.66 18.92 -13.09
N VAL A 17 1.49 19.27 -14.37
CA VAL A 17 0.89 18.39 -15.38
C VAL A 17 1.72 17.11 -15.55
N LEU A 18 3.04 17.23 -15.67
CA LEU A 18 3.94 16.06 -15.78
C LEU A 18 3.85 15.15 -14.55
N PHE A 19 3.81 15.73 -13.35
CA PHE A 19 3.64 14.97 -12.12
C PHE A 19 2.34 14.14 -12.12
N PHE A 20 1.21 14.76 -12.48
CA PHE A 20 -0.07 14.06 -12.51
C PHE A 20 -0.14 12.99 -13.61
N ILE A 21 0.47 13.23 -14.78
CA ILE A 21 0.56 12.21 -15.84
C ILE A 21 1.29 10.98 -15.32
N VAL A 22 2.44 11.17 -14.66
CA VAL A 22 3.21 10.05 -14.07
C VAL A 22 2.40 9.35 -12.99
N ALA A 23 1.79 10.10 -12.07
CA ALA A 23 1.00 9.54 -10.97
C ALA A 23 -0.17 8.69 -11.48
N VAL A 24 -0.96 9.20 -12.43
CA VAL A 24 -2.09 8.47 -13.02
C VAL A 24 -1.60 7.24 -13.79
N SER A 25 -0.50 7.35 -14.52
CA SER A 25 0.07 6.22 -15.28
C SER A 25 0.55 5.10 -14.37
N MET A 26 1.25 5.43 -13.29
CA MET A 26 1.73 4.46 -12.30
C MET A 26 0.57 3.83 -11.54
N LEU A 27 -0.42 4.62 -11.15
CA LEU A 27 -1.62 4.12 -10.49
C LEU A 27 -2.40 3.16 -11.39
N TYR A 28 -2.59 3.51 -12.66
CA TYR A 28 -3.23 2.64 -13.65
C TYR A 28 -2.45 1.34 -13.85
N TRP A 29 -1.11 1.41 -13.96
CA TRP A 29 -0.27 0.22 -14.07
C TRP A 29 -0.38 -0.68 -12.83
N SER A 30 -0.34 -0.09 -11.63
CA SER A 30 -0.49 -0.80 -10.35
C SER A 30 -1.84 -1.52 -10.25
N ALA A 31 -2.92 -0.82 -10.62
CA ALA A 31 -4.27 -1.39 -10.67
C ALA A 31 -4.35 -2.55 -11.68
N LYS A 32 -3.81 -2.36 -12.90
CA LYS A 32 -3.79 -3.40 -13.94
C LYS A 32 -2.97 -4.62 -13.53
N LYS A 33 -1.85 -4.42 -12.81
CA LYS A 33 -1.02 -5.52 -12.30
C LYS A 33 -1.66 -6.24 -11.11
N GLY A 34 -2.74 -5.69 -10.57
CA GLY A 34 -3.50 -6.30 -9.48
C GLY A 34 -2.94 -6.02 -8.09
N GLN A 35 -2.00 -5.08 -7.95
CA GLN A 35 -1.45 -4.69 -6.65
C GLN A 35 -2.52 -4.12 -5.71
N LEU A 36 -3.56 -3.51 -6.27
CA LEU A 36 -4.71 -2.98 -5.53
C LEU A 36 -5.84 -4.00 -5.34
N ARG A 37 -5.61 -5.29 -5.62
CA ARG A 37 -6.61 -6.36 -5.46
C ARG A 37 -6.33 -7.14 -4.17
N ASN A 38 -7.39 -7.64 -3.53
CA ASN A 38 -7.28 -8.57 -2.39
C ASN A 38 -6.33 -8.08 -1.28
N PHE A 39 -6.51 -6.85 -0.80
CA PHE A 39 -5.71 -6.28 0.28
C PHE A 39 -5.67 -7.16 1.53
N ASP A 40 -6.79 -7.83 1.85
CA ASP A 40 -6.87 -8.78 2.97
C ASP A 40 -5.86 -9.93 2.83
N SER A 41 -5.85 -10.61 1.68
CA SER A 41 -4.88 -11.68 1.40
C SER A 41 -3.43 -11.17 1.39
N GLN A 42 -3.19 -9.94 0.92
CA GLN A 42 -1.86 -9.34 0.93
C GLN A 42 -1.40 -8.95 2.34
N ALA A 43 -2.31 -8.57 3.24
CA ALA A 43 -1.97 -8.30 4.63
C ALA A 43 -1.61 -9.59 5.38
N LYS A 44 -2.21 -10.71 4.98
CA LYS A 44 -2.01 -12.02 5.61
C LYS A 44 -0.70 -12.72 5.24
N VAL A 45 0.10 -12.18 4.31
CA VAL A 45 1.40 -12.77 3.91
C VAL A 45 2.42 -12.80 5.04
N ILE A 46 2.20 -12.00 6.09
CA ILE A 46 3.06 -11.98 7.29
C ILE A 46 2.84 -13.22 8.16
N PHE A 47 1.65 -13.84 8.08
CA PHE A 47 1.33 -15.06 8.79
C PHE A 47 1.84 -16.23 7.98
N THR A 48 2.60 -17.09 8.62
CA THR A 48 3.18 -18.27 8.00
C THR A 48 2.54 -19.52 8.58
N GLU A 49 2.80 -20.68 7.99
CA GLU A 49 2.32 -21.95 8.55
C GLU A 49 2.83 -22.19 9.98
N GLU A 50 3.99 -21.63 10.34
CA GLU A 50 4.55 -21.72 11.70
C GLU A 50 3.97 -20.68 12.68
N GLU A 51 3.47 -19.56 12.17
CA GLU A 51 2.85 -18.49 12.98
C GLU A 51 1.50 -18.09 12.36
N PRO A 52 0.45 -18.90 12.58
CA PRO A 52 -0.84 -18.71 11.95
C PRO A 52 -1.62 -17.56 12.58
N GLU A 53 -2.50 -16.93 11.80
CA GLU A 53 -3.38 -15.90 12.34
C GLU A 53 -4.40 -16.51 13.33
N GLY A 54 -4.40 -16.03 14.57
CA GLY A 54 -5.44 -16.38 15.55
C GLY A 54 -5.36 -17.78 16.16
N GLU A 55 -4.30 -18.55 15.86
CA GLU A 55 -4.03 -19.83 16.54
C GLU A 55 -3.09 -19.63 17.72
N ILE A 56 -3.36 -20.33 18.82
CA ILE A 56 -2.51 -20.30 20.02
C ILE A 56 -1.30 -21.19 19.75
N SER A 57 -0.16 -20.58 19.40
CA SER A 57 1.10 -21.29 19.16
C SER A 57 1.86 -21.66 20.43
N ASP A 58 1.65 -20.92 21.52
CA ASP A 58 2.28 -21.17 22.82
C ASP A 58 1.24 -21.23 23.95
N SER A 59 1.38 -22.22 24.83
CA SER A 59 0.48 -22.45 25.95
C SER A 59 1.28 -22.93 27.15
N PHE A 60 1.07 -22.30 28.30
CA PHE A 60 1.60 -22.83 29.55
C PHE A 60 1.03 -24.23 29.82
N PRO A 61 1.82 -25.17 30.37
CA PRO A 61 1.36 -26.51 30.68
C PRO A 61 0.16 -26.47 31.62
N SER A 62 -0.92 -27.15 31.25
CA SER A 62 -2.10 -27.26 32.12
C SER A 62 -1.75 -28.06 33.37
N LYS A 63 -2.24 -27.61 34.53
CA LYS A 63 -2.07 -28.36 35.78
C LYS A 63 -2.69 -29.74 35.60
N LYS A 64 -1.86 -30.79 35.54
CA LYS A 64 -2.33 -32.19 35.61
C LYS A 64 -3.09 -32.36 36.92
N ASN A 65 -4.41 -32.51 36.86
CA ASN A 65 -5.18 -33.03 37.98
C ASN A 65 -4.73 -34.48 38.20
N LYS A 66 -3.94 -34.71 39.26
CA LYS A 66 -3.63 -36.05 39.74
C LYS A 66 -4.95 -36.68 40.19
N LYS A 67 -5.40 -37.69 39.44
CA LYS A 67 -6.41 -38.63 39.91
C LYS A 67 -5.76 -39.62 40.87
#